data_AF-A0A835T6F8-F1
#
_entry.id   AF-A0A835T6F8-F1
#
_cell.length_a   1.000
_cell.length_b   1.000
_cell.length_c   1.000
_cell.angle_alpha   90.00
_cell.angle_beta   90.00
_cell.angle_gamma   90.00
#
_symmetry.space_group_name_H-M   'P 1'
#
loop_
_entity.id
_entity.type
_entity.pdbx_description
1 polymer ?
#
loop_
_entity_poly.entity_id
_entity_poly.type
_entity_poly.pdbx_seq_one_letter_code
_entity_poly.pdbx_strand_id
1 'polypeptide(L)'
;MLRHAAPRRAAASTRQSAIAGTTSLCRHRGSGGGSGYSRGAGSSRGRLQVVAYRSELSDMLLQRATRYAELTAAAGSMTRQELASQLGPLVGPRGVAFLADGVIYRRDRKRDVGQLVEALGRQHRAYKHLVYRPVVSAVNEEQGVVFTAVYWVLQNSGEPLFGAKEPSGRISKGFLIDKLSFDKRSGGWVGGRAGGRAGGWSAVSNHIV
;
A
#
# COMPACT_ATOMS: atom_id res chain seq x y z
N MET A 1 29.64 -39.83 -43.25
CA MET A 1 28.34 -40.53 -43.38
C MET A 1 27.39 -39.93 -42.36
N LEU A 2 26.48 -39.04 -42.81
CA LEU A 2 25.01 -39.28 -42.89
C LEU A 2 24.35 -39.41 -41.50
N ARG A 3 23.26 -38.73 -41.12
CA ARG A 3 22.49 -37.56 -41.56
C ARG A 3 21.38 -37.40 -40.49
N HIS A 4 20.92 -36.16 -40.26
CA HIS A 4 19.57 -35.73 -39.82
C HIS A 4 18.77 -36.51 -38.74
N ALA A 5 18.30 -35.78 -37.73
CA ALA A 5 16.89 -35.34 -37.68
C ALA A 5 16.62 -34.38 -36.50
N ALA A 6 16.26 -33.13 -36.82
CA ALA A 6 15.15 -32.44 -36.14
C ALA A 6 13.87 -32.73 -36.95
N PRO A 7 12.65 -32.65 -36.37
CA PRO A 7 11.97 -31.34 -36.39
C PRO A 7 10.92 -31.07 -35.28
N ARG A 8 10.61 -29.76 -35.17
CA ARG A 8 9.27 -29.11 -35.07
C ARG A 8 8.61 -28.76 -33.72
N ARG A 9 8.47 -27.42 -33.61
CA ARG A 9 7.57 -26.51 -32.88
C ARG A 9 6.15 -26.99 -32.54
N ALA A 10 5.65 -26.46 -31.41
CA ALA A 10 4.41 -25.68 -31.19
C ALA A 10 4.03 -25.85 -29.69
N ALA A 11 3.44 -24.93 -28.92
CA ALA A 11 2.89 -23.60 -29.11
C ALA A 11 2.85 -22.90 -27.73
N ALA A 12 2.68 -21.58 -27.76
CA ALA A 12 2.52 -20.71 -26.61
C ALA A 12 1.26 -21.04 -25.77
N SER A 13 1.33 -20.78 -24.46
CA SER A 13 0.15 -20.48 -23.64
C SER A 13 0.51 -19.49 -22.54
N THR A 14 0.53 -18.22 -22.94
CA THR A 14 0.38 -17.05 -22.09
C THR A 14 -0.94 -17.13 -21.32
N ARG A 15 -0.91 -17.14 -19.99
CA ARG A 15 -2.09 -16.78 -19.17
C ARG A 15 -1.87 -15.41 -18.55
N GLN A 16 -2.25 -14.40 -19.34
CA GLN A 16 -2.58 -13.06 -18.85
C GLN A 16 -3.98 -13.14 -18.23
N SER A 17 -4.09 -12.92 -16.91
CA SER A 17 -5.37 -12.57 -16.29
C SER A 17 -5.53 -11.06 -16.40
N ALA A 18 -6.05 -10.61 -17.54
CA ALA A 18 -6.56 -9.25 -17.71
C ALA A 18 -8.04 -9.24 -17.27
N ILE A 19 -8.32 -8.65 -16.12
CA ILE A 19 -9.69 -8.28 -15.73
C ILE A 19 -9.96 -6.94 -16.43
N ALA A 20 -10.40 -7.02 -17.68
CA ALA A 20 -10.97 -5.88 -18.41
C ALA A 20 -12.43 -5.72 -17.95
N GLY A 21 -12.66 -4.74 -17.06
CA GLY A 21 -13.99 -4.28 -16.72
C GLY A 21 -14.54 -3.40 -17.83
N THR A 22 -15.42 -3.98 -18.64
CA THR A 22 -16.16 -3.38 -19.74
C THR A 22 -17.08 -2.26 -19.26
N THR A 23 -16.88 -1.02 -19.69
CA THR A 23 -17.93 0.01 -19.66
C THR A 23 -18.38 0.33 -21.09
N SER A 24 -19.59 -0.15 -21.38
CA SER A 24 -20.36 0.06 -22.60
C SER A 24 -20.62 1.54 -22.87
N LEU A 25 -20.08 2.05 -23.98
CA LEU A 25 -20.50 3.31 -24.61
C LEU A 25 -21.81 3.04 -25.38
N CYS A 26 -22.96 3.34 -24.76
CA CYS A 26 -24.21 3.45 -25.52
C CYS A 26 -24.22 4.76 -26.31
N ARG A 27 -24.07 4.65 -27.63
CA ARG A 27 -24.48 5.66 -28.61
C ARG A 27 -25.99 5.84 -28.54
N HIS A 28 -26.47 7.08 -28.44
CA HIS A 28 -27.81 7.44 -28.92
C HIS A 28 -27.70 8.53 -29.98
N ARG A 29 -28.06 8.15 -31.22
CA ARG A 29 -28.39 9.03 -32.34
C ARG A 29 -29.87 9.37 -32.21
N GLY A 30 -30.23 10.65 -32.36
CA GLY A 30 -31.52 11.20 -31.94
C GLY A 30 -32.69 11.02 -32.91
N SER A 31 -33.84 11.57 -32.50
CA SER A 31 -34.96 12.00 -33.36
C SER A 31 -36.10 12.61 -32.53
N GLY A 32 -36.53 13.83 -32.91
CA GLY A 32 -37.96 14.20 -33.06
C GLY A 32 -38.80 14.61 -31.84
N GLY A 33 -39.04 15.92 -31.72
CA GLY A 33 -40.31 16.62 -31.48
C GLY A 33 -41.42 16.05 -30.58
N GLY A 34 -41.89 16.86 -29.63
CA GLY A 34 -43.19 16.69 -28.98
C GLY A 34 -43.37 17.52 -27.71
N SER A 35 -44.13 18.61 -27.83
CA SER A 35 -44.60 19.46 -26.72
C SER A 35 -45.52 18.69 -25.76
N GLY A 36 -45.37 18.92 -24.46
CA GLY A 36 -46.25 18.35 -23.44
C GLY A 36 -45.84 18.78 -22.03
N TYR A 37 -46.46 19.85 -21.54
CA TYR A 37 -46.37 20.27 -20.14
C TYR A 37 -46.99 19.20 -19.25
N SER A 38 -46.23 18.67 -18.29
CA SER A 38 -46.75 17.93 -17.13
C SER A 38 -45.79 18.07 -15.96
N ARG A 39 -46.22 18.84 -14.96
CA ARG A 39 -45.62 18.92 -13.63
C ARG A 39 -45.61 17.53 -13.00
N GLY A 40 -44.43 16.97 -12.81
CA GLY A 40 -44.18 15.84 -11.93
C GLY A 40 -43.03 16.18 -11.01
N ALA A 41 -43.34 16.41 -9.74
CA ALA A 41 -42.35 16.52 -8.66
C ALA A 41 -41.66 15.17 -8.47
N GLY A 42 -40.70 14.87 -9.34
CA GLY A 42 -39.80 13.75 -9.18
C GLY A 42 -38.62 14.21 -8.34
N SER A 43 -38.58 13.82 -7.07
CA SER A 43 -37.36 13.81 -6.28
C SER A 43 -36.40 12.82 -6.96
N SER A 44 -35.73 13.26 -8.01
CA SER A 44 -34.54 12.59 -8.53
C SER A 44 -33.51 12.74 -7.41
N ARG A 45 -33.44 11.75 -6.53
CA ARG A 45 -32.28 11.52 -5.67
C ARG A 45 -31.09 11.55 -6.62
N GLY A 46 -30.42 12.69 -6.67
CA GLY A 46 -29.20 12.88 -7.43
C GLY A 46 -28.32 11.72 -7.03
N ARG A 47 -28.06 10.82 -7.99
CA ARG A 47 -27.12 9.74 -7.80
C ARG A 47 -25.81 10.47 -7.55
N LEU A 48 -25.42 10.60 -6.28
CA LEU A 48 -24.13 11.14 -5.87
C LEU A 48 -23.10 10.26 -6.57
N GLN A 49 -22.67 10.70 -7.74
CA GLN A 49 -21.55 10.13 -8.43
C GLN A 49 -20.38 10.63 -7.62
N VAL A 50 -19.89 9.80 -6.70
CA VAL A 50 -18.65 10.06 -5.98
C VAL A 50 -17.54 10.00 -7.01
N VAL A 51 -17.32 11.12 -7.69
CA VAL A 51 -16.18 11.33 -8.57
C VAL A 51 -15.08 11.80 -7.64
N ALA A 52 -14.24 10.88 -7.18
CA ALA A 52 -13.00 11.26 -6.53
C ALA A 52 -12.13 11.93 -7.61
N TYR A 53 -12.12 13.26 -7.63
CA TYR A 53 -11.20 14.02 -8.47
C TYR A 53 -9.79 13.73 -7.94
N ARG A 54 -9.08 12.80 -8.58
CA ARG A 54 -7.72 12.43 -8.21
C ARG A 54 -6.80 13.08 -9.23
N SER A 55 -6.00 14.05 -8.77
CA SER A 55 -4.94 14.60 -9.60
C SER A 55 -3.87 13.53 -9.83
N GLU A 56 -3.06 13.71 -10.87
CA GLU A 56 -1.89 12.85 -11.13
C GLU A 56 -0.94 12.80 -9.92
N LEU A 57 -0.78 13.92 -9.20
CA LEU A 57 0.00 13.98 -7.97
C LEU A 57 -0.62 13.09 -6.90
N SER A 58 -1.92 13.21 -6.63
CA SER A 58 -2.62 12.35 -5.67
C SER A 58 -2.49 10.87 -6.00
N ASP A 59 -2.62 10.51 -7.27
CA ASP A 59 -2.48 9.13 -7.72
C ASP A 59 -1.08 8.58 -7.52
N MET A 60 -0.07 9.35 -7.89
CA MET A 60 1.33 9.00 -7.64
C MET A 60 1.58 8.80 -6.14
N LEU A 61 1.19 9.75 -5.29
CA LEU A 61 1.44 9.69 -3.86
C LEU A 61 0.74 8.49 -3.21
N LEU A 62 -0.50 8.20 -3.61
CA LEU A 62 -1.22 7.02 -3.14
C LEU A 62 -0.56 5.72 -3.58
N GLN A 63 -0.13 5.62 -4.84
CA GLN A 63 0.61 4.44 -5.33
C GLN A 63 1.89 4.20 -4.53
N ARG A 64 2.64 5.26 -4.19
CA ARG A 64 3.86 5.15 -3.38
C ARG A 64 3.56 4.69 -1.95
N ALA A 65 2.53 5.27 -1.32
CA ALA A 65 2.10 4.88 0.03
C ALA A 65 1.59 3.44 0.07
N THR A 66 0.74 3.04 -0.88
CA THR A 66 0.26 1.65 -1.01
C THR A 66 1.43 0.70 -1.23
N ARG A 67 2.37 1.04 -2.11
CA ARG A 67 3.55 0.21 -2.35
C ARG A 67 4.38 0.03 -1.09
N TYR A 68 4.55 1.09 -0.29
CA TYR A 68 5.26 0.98 0.99
C TYR A 68 4.55 0.01 1.96
N ALA A 69 3.22 0.08 2.05
CA ALA A 69 2.43 -0.83 2.89
C ALA A 69 2.54 -2.29 2.42
N GLU A 70 2.52 -2.55 1.11
CA GLU A 70 2.74 -3.88 0.54
C GLU A 70 4.11 -4.44 0.88
N LEU A 71 5.17 -3.63 0.78
CA LEU A 71 6.53 -4.03 1.16
C LEU A 71 6.64 -4.31 2.65
N THR A 72 5.94 -3.53 3.48
CA THR A 72 5.86 -3.78 4.92
C THR A 72 5.17 -5.11 5.24
N ALA A 73 4.12 -5.47 4.49
CA ALA A 73 3.45 -6.75 4.61
C ALA A 73 4.37 -7.92 4.21
N ALA A 74 5.09 -7.76 3.09
CA ALA A 74 5.89 -8.82 2.48
C ALA A 74 7.31 -8.96 3.08
N ALA A 75 7.78 -8.00 3.87
CA ALA A 75 9.17 -7.94 4.35
C ALA A 75 9.65 -9.23 5.03
N GLY A 76 8.82 -9.93 5.81
CA GLY A 76 9.18 -11.20 6.44
C GLY A 76 9.34 -12.39 5.48
N SER A 77 8.92 -12.24 4.23
CA SER A 77 9.05 -13.25 3.17
C SER A 77 10.10 -12.90 2.11
N MET A 78 10.74 -11.73 2.24
CA MET A 78 11.76 -11.25 1.31
C MET A 78 13.15 -11.38 1.93
N THR A 79 14.16 -11.62 1.10
CA THR A 79 15.54 -11.44 1.52
C THR A 79 15.83 -9.97 1.78
N ARG A 80 16.89 -9.70 2.55
CA ARG A 80 17.36 -8.34 2.85
C ARG A 80 17.63 -7.53 1.56
N GLN A 81 18.23 -8.17 0.57
CA GLN A 81 18.60 -7.54 -0.70
C GLN A 81 17.38 -7.24 -1.57
N GLU A 82 16.43 -8.17 -1.66
CA GLU A 82 15.16 -7.94 -2.38
C GLU A 82 14.40 -6.78 -1.77
N LEU A 83 14.21 -6.78 -0.45
CA LEU A 83 13.49 -5.70 0.23
C LEU A 83 14.19 -4.34 0.03
N ALA A 84 15.53 -4.31 0.13
CA ALA A 84 16.30 -3.10 -0.12
C ALA A 84 16.11 -2.58 -1.56
N SER A 85 16.14 -3.47 -2.56
CA SER A 85 15.96 -3.11 -3.97
C SER A 85 14.57 -2.53 -4.26
N GLN A 86 13.55 -2.96 -3.52
CA GLN A 86 12.18 -2.48 -3.71
C GLN A 86 11.87 -1.22 -2.89
N LEU A 87 12.49 -1.05 -1.72
CA LEU A 87 12.38 0.17 -0.92
C LEU A 87 13.19 1.33 -1.50
N GLY A 88 14.35 1.04 -2.11
CA GLY A 88 15.27 2.04 -2.65
C GLY A 88 14.61 3.07 -3.58
N PRO A 89 13.77 2.67 -4.54
CA PRO A 89 13.02 3.57 -5.42
C PRO A 89 11.94 4.42 -4.73
N LEU A 90 11.49 4.03 -3.54
CA LEU A 90 10.51 4.83 -2.78
C LEU A 90 11.19 5.96 -2.01
N VAL A 91 12.44 5.78 -1.60
CA VAL A 91 13.18 6.77 -0.81
C VAL A 91 13.61 7.94 -1.69
N GLY A 92 13.29 9.16 -1.25
CA GLY A 92 13.65 10.38 -1.96
C GLY A 92 15.18 10.54 -2.13
N PRO A 93 15.63 11.37 -3.09
CA PRO A 93 17.05 11.50 -3.43
C PRO A 93 17.91 12.01 -2.27
N ARG A 94 17.32 12.79 -1.36
CA ARG A 94 17.99 13.29 -0.15
C ARG A 94 17.92 12.32 1.02
N GLY A 95 17.19 11.21 0.89
CA GLY A 95 16.90 10.28 1.96
C GLY A 95 15.54 10.53 2.64
N VAL A 96 15.26 9.75 3.67
CA VAL A 96 14.01 9.75 4.44
C VAL A 96 14.29 9.76 5.94
N ALA A 97 13.59 10.63 6.66
CA ALA A 97 13.53 10.55 8.11
C ALA A 97 12.34 9.69 8.53
N PHE A 98 12.52 8.75 9.46
CA PHE A 98 11.41 7.90 9.87
C PHE A 98 11.45 7.49 11.33
N LEU A 99 10.27 7.22 11.90
CA LEU A 99 10.11 6.65 13.23
C LEU A 99 9.88 5.14 13.10
N ALA A 100 10.70 4.33 13.77
CA ALA A 100 10.47 2.89 13.94
C ALA A 100 10.94 2.44 15.32
N ASP A 101 10.23 1.52 15.95
CA ASP A 101 10.58 0.97 17.27
C ASP A 101 10.80 2.03 18.38
N GLY A 102 10.13 3.19 18.27
CA GLY A 102 10.32 4.31 19.21
C GLY A 102 11.59 5.14 18.95
N VAL A 103 12.35 4.83 17.91
CA VAL A 103 13.59 5.52 17.53
C VAL A 103 13.37 6.37 16.27
N ILE A 104 13.82 7.62 16.33
CA ILE A 104 13.82 8.52 15.17
C ILE A 104 15.10 8.32 14.38
N TYR A 105 14.96 7.78 13.18
CA TYR A 105 16.01 7.68 12.17
C TYR A 105 16.09 8.99 11.40
N ARG A 106 17.22 9.67 11.53
CA ARG A 106 17.49 10.92 10.79
C ARG A 106 17.83 10.58 9.34
N ARG A 107 17.45 11.48 8.44
CA ARG A 107 17.69 11.38 7.00
C ARG A 107 19.18 11.23 6.70
N ASP A 108 19.56 10.09 6.13
CA ASP A 108 20.88 9.80 5.59
C ASP A 108 20.74 8.81 4.42
N ARG A 109 20.74 9.33 3.18
CA ARG A 109 20.45 8.53 1.98
C ARG A 109 21.30 7.26 1.85
N LYS A 110 22.53 7.27 2.37
CA LYS A 110 23.45 6.12 2.32
C LYS A 110 23.02 5.00 3.28
N ARG A 111 22.33 5.34 4.36
CA ARG A 111 21.96 4.41 5.44
C ARG A 111 20.47 4.10 5.48
N ASP A 112 19.62 5.01 5.02
CA ASP A 112 18.16 4.96 5.20
C ASP A 112 17.55 3.63 4.74
N VAL A 113 17.90 3.16 3.54
CA VAL A 113 17.35 1.90 3.00
C VAL A 113 17.75 0.71 3.89
N GLY A 114 19.01 0.64 4.30
CA GLY A 114 19.48 -0.40 5.21
C GLY A 114 18.80 -0.34 6.57
N GLN A 115 18.60 0.86 7.10
CA GLN A 115 17.91 1.07 8.39
C GLN A 115 16.42 0.73 8.29
N LEU A 116 15.75 1.03 7.19
CA LEU A 116 14.36 0.64 6.92
C LEU A 116 14.21 -0.87 6.88
N VAL A 117 15.10 -1.55 6.14
CA VAL A 117 15.12 -3.01 6.04
C VAL A 117 15.30 -3.63 7.43
N GLU A 118 16.23 -3.12 8.24
CA GLU A 118 16.46 -3.61 9.60
C GLU A 118 15.26 -3.36 10.53
N ALA A 119 14.62 -2.19 10.41
CA ALA A 119 13.42 -1.87 11.19
C ALA A 119 12.26 -2.82 10.87
N LEU A 120 11.99 -3.04 9.57
CA LEU A 120 10.98 -4.00 9.14
C LEU A 120 11.36 -5.43 9.56
N GLY A 121 12.63 -5.80 9.44
CA GLY A 121 13.14 -7.10 9.86
C GLY A 121 12.94 -7.38 11.35
N ARG A 122 13.17 -6.40 12.23
CA ARG A 122 12.88 -6.55 13.68
C ARG A 122 11.39 -6.79 13.94
N GLN A 123 10.52 -6.10 13.21
CA GLN A 123 9.08 -6.32 13.34
C GLN A 123 8.70 -7.75 12.95
N HIS A 124 9.20 -8.25 11.82
CA HIS A 124 8.91 -9.60 11.32
C HIS A 124 9.62 -10.71 12.11
N ARG A 125 10.68 -10.40 12.85
CA ARG A 125 11.29 -11.31 13.83
C ARG A 125 10.39 -11.55 15.04
N ALA A 126 9.68 -10.53 15.51
CA ALA A 126 8.76 -10.66 16.64
C ALA A 126 7.38 -11.21 16.22
N TYR A 127 6.91 -10.82 15.03
CA TYR A 127 5.55 -11.10 14.58
C TYR A 127 5.49 -11.76 13.21
N LYS A 128 4.68 -12.80 13.09
CA LYS A 128 4.16 -13.25 11.80
C LYS A 128 3.00 -12.36 11.40
N HIS A 129 3.14 -11.70 10.25
CA HIS A 129 2.08 -10.87 9.68
C HIS A 129 1.06 -11.76 8.95
N LEU A 130 -0.10 -11.98 9.56
CA LEU A 130 -1.19 -12.76 8.94
C LEU A 130 -1.99 -11.90 7.96
N VAL A 131 -2.22 -10.63 8.33
CA VAL A 131 -2.84 -9.62 7.48
C VAL A 131 -2.12 -8.30 7.71
N TYR A 132 -1.81 -7.59 6.64
CA TYR A 132 -1.35 -6.21 6.68
C TYR A 132 -1.74 -5.54 5.36
N ARG A 133 -2.80 -4.72 5.38
CA ARG A 133 -3.31 -4.09 4.17
C ARG A 133 -3.84 -2.67 4.42
N PRO A 134 -3.58 -1.73 3.50
CA PRO A 134 -4.23 -0.42 3.56
C PRO A 134 -5.74 -0.60 3.36
N VAL A 135 -6.55 0.10 4.15
CA VAL A 135 -8.02 0.07 4.04
C VAL A 135 -8.59 1.40 3.57
N VAL A 136 -7.99 2.51 4.01
CA VAL A 136 -8.40 3.87 3.66
C VAL A 136 -7.14 4.71 3.57
N SER A 137 -7.06 5.55 2.54
CA SER A 137 -5.99 6.54 2.41
C SER A 137 -6.58 7.91 2.07
N ALA A 138 -5.98 8.95 2.61
CA ALA A 138 -6.30 10.34 2.33
C ALA A 138 -5.02 11.10 1.93
N VAL A 139 -5.12 11.93 0.90
CA VAL A 139 -3.99 12.73 0.40
C VAL A 139 -4.23 14.19 0.73
N ASN A 140 -3.21 14.83 1.29
CA ASN A 140 -3.08 16.28 1.33
C ASN A 140 -1.98 16.67 0.33
N GLU A 141 -2.40 17.07 -0.88
CA GLU A 141 -1.49 17.46 -1.96
C GLU A 141 -0.70 18.73 -1.64
N GLU A 142 -1.32 19.67 -0.93
CA GLU A 142 -0.68 20.94 -0.55
C GLU A 142 0.60 20.68 0.24
N GLN A 143 0.54 19.73 1.17
CA GLN A 143 1.65 19.33 2.04
C GLN A 143 2.45 18.14 1.51
N GLY A 144 1.99 17.47 0.44
CA GLY A 144 2.59 16.22 -0.04
C GLY A 144 2.52 15.10 1.00
N VAL A 145 1.41 15.02 1.75
CA VAL A 145 1.23 14.06 2.83
C VAL A 145 0.15 13.05 2.46
N VAL A 146 0.41 11.77 2.72
CA VAL A 146 -0.59 10.70 2.67
C VAL A 146 -0.79 10.15 4.07
N PHE A 147 -2.05 10.09 4.50
CA PHE A 147 -2.47 9.34 5.66
C PHE A 147 -3.04 8.00 5.19
N THR A 148 -2.52 6.88 5.70
CA THR A 148 -2.99 5.54 5.35
C THR A 148 -3.38 4.79 6.60
N ALA A 149 -4.65 4.45 6.72
CA ALA A 149 -5.12 3.49 7.71
C ALA A 149 -4.80 2.08 7.22
N VAL A 150 -4.08 1.32 8.04
CA VAL A 150 -3.71 -0.07 7.76
C VAL A 150 -4.40 -0.97 8.75
N TYR A 151 -5.14 -1.95 8.23
CA TYR A 151 -5.64 -3.07 9.02
C TYR A 151 -4.56 -4.13 9.15
N TRP A 152 -4.33 -4.60 10.37
CA TRP A 152 -3.33 -5.61 10.65
C TRP A 152 -3.86 -6.73 11.54
N VAL A 153 -3.34 -7.94 11.29
CA VAL A 153 -3.47 -9.12 12.14
C VAL A 153 -2.09 -9.72 12.27
N LEU A 154 -1.57 -9.75 13.48
CA LEU A 154 -0.21 -10.17 13.80
C LEU A 154 -0.25 -11.31 14.81
N GLN A 155 0.56 -12.35 14.60
CA GLN A 155 0.77 -13.40 15.59
C GLN A 155 2.18 -13.27 16.17
N ASN A 156 2.31 -13.24 17.49
CA ASN A 156 3.63 -13.25 18.13
C ASN A 156 4.16 -14.69 18.18
N SER A 157 5.00 -15.05 17.19
CA SER A 157 5.51 -16.41 17.03
C SER A 157 7.03 -16.52 16.98
N GLY A 158 7.76 -15.39 17.02
CA GLY A 158 9.21 -15.37 16.85
C GLY A 158 9.94 -14.93 18.12
N GLU A 159 10.23 -13.64 18.28
CA GLU A 159 10.87 -13.12 19.49
C GLU A 159 9.85 -12.87 20.64
N PRO A 160 10.20 -13.19 21.91
CA PRO A 160 9.39 -12.82 23.07
C PRO A 160 9.22 -11.30 23.21
N LEU A 161 8.07 -10.88 23.70
CA LEU A 161 7.74 -9.46 23.87
C LEU A 161 7.81 -9.05 25.35
N PHE A 162 8.17 -7.79 25.61
CA PHE A 162 8.07 -7.16 26.94
C PHE A 162 8.74 -7.94 28.08
N GLY A 163 9.89 -8.56 27.82
CA GLY A 163 10.64 -9.33 28.83
C GLY A 163 10.07 -10.72 29.12
N ALA A 164 9.11 -11.20 28.32
CA ALA A 164 8.67 -12.58 28.38
C ALA A 164 9.82 -13.56 28.03
N LYS A 165 9.76 -14.77 28.59
CA LYS A 165 10.74 -15.83 28.30
C LYS A 165 10.49 -16.52 26.97
N GLU A 166 9.23 -16.59 26.55
CA GLU A 166 8.80 -17.29 25.33
C GLU A 166 7.84 -16.41 24.51
N PRO A 167 7.74 -16.64 23.19
CA PRO A 167 6.72 -16.02 22.35
C PRO A 167 5.32 -16.44 22.82
N SER A 168 4.42 -15.48 22.93
CA SER A 168 3.08 -15.72 23.47
C SER A 168 2.17 -16.57 22.57
N GLY A 169 2.48 -16.70 21.28
CA GLY A 169 1.63 -17.36 20.28
C GLY A 169 0.33 -16.59 19.97
N ARG A 170 0.04 -15.52 20.70
CA ARG A 170 -1.23 -14.78 20.64
C ARG A 170 -1.36 -14.01 19.33
N ILE A 171 -2.60 -13.93 18.86
CA ILE A 171 -2.99 -13.10 17.72
C ILE A 171 -3.51 -11.77 18.24
N SER A 172 -2.94 -10.69 17.73
CA SER A 172 -3.43 -9.32 17.92
C SER A 172 -3.97 -8.79 16.60
N LYS A 173 -5.00 -7.94 16.65
CA LYS A 173 -5.54 -7.26 15.47
C LYS A 173 -5.89 -5.82 15.79
N GLY A 174 -5.85 -4.96 14.78
CA GLY A 174 -6.21 -3.57 14.97
C GLY A 174 -6.03 -2.74 13.71
N PHE A 175 -6.06 -1.43 13.92
CA PHE A 175 -5.75 -0.44 12.90
C PHE A 175 -4.60 0.43 13.38
N LEU A 176 -3.79 0.90 12.43
CA LEU A 176 -2.84 1.97 12.65
C LEU A 176 -3.00 3.00 11.55
N ILE A 177 -2.60 4.24 11.83
CA ILE A 177 -2.59 5.32 10.85
C ILE A 177 -1.14 5.69 10.59
N ASP A 178 -0.67 5.42 9.38
CA ASP A 178 0.62 5.89 8.90
C ASP A 178 0.47 7.28 8.29
N LYS A 179 1.39 8.18 8.63
CA LYS A 179 1.56 9.48 7.98
C LYS A 179 2.88 9.44 7.20
N LEU A 180 2.78 9.56 5.88
CA LEU A 180 3.93 9.56 4.97
C LEU A 180 4.00 10.91 4.25
N SER A 181 5.14 11.56 4.32
CA SER A 181 5.46 12.82 3.64
C SER A 181 6.33 12.56 2.43
N PHE A 182 5.97 13.14 1.30
CA PHE A 182 6.62 12.97 0.01
C PHE A 182 7.06 14.31 -0.55
N ASP A 183 8.15 14.30 -1.32
CA ASP A 183 8.52 15.41 -2.18
C ASP A 183 7.54 15.50 -3.36
N LYS A 184 6.84 16.63 -3.49
CA LYS A 184 5.75 16.80 -4.49
C LYS A 184 6.24 16.76 -5.93
N ARG A 185 7.53 17.02 -6.19
CA ARG A 185 8.10 17.05 -7.54
C ARG A 185 8.52 15.66 -7.99
N SER A 186 9.18 14.91 -7.12
CA SER A 186 9.75 13.59 -7.43
C SER A 186 8.88 12.41 -6.98
N GLY A 187 7.89 12.64 -6.11
CA GLY A 187 7.13 11.59 -5.45
C GLY A 187 7.95 10.76 -4.46
N GLY A 188 9.20 11.15 -4.19
CA GLY A 188 10.09 10.44 -3.28
C GLY A 188 9.64 10.60 -1.82
N TRP A 189 9.67 9.51 -1.06
CA TRP A 189 9.37 9.51 0.36
C TRP A 189 10.47 10.24 1.14
N VAL A 190 10.08 11.22 1.96
CA VAL A 190 11.01 12.12 2.68
C VAL A 190 10.82 12.11 4.19
N GLY A 191 9.69 11.62 4.70
CA GLY A 191 9.37 11.61 6.13
C GLY A 191 8.22 10.66 6.49
N GLY A 192 8.24 9.97 7.63
CA GLY A 192 7.05 9.24 8.10
C GLY A 192 7.28 8.22 9.20
N ARG A 193 6.31 7.33 9.40
CA ARG A 193 6.50 6.12 10.22
C ARG A 193 6.99 4.99 9.34
N ALA A 194 7.91 4.18 9.86
CA ALA A 194 8.24 2.90 9.26
C ALA A 194 7.82 1.74 10.18
N GLY A 195 7.06 0.80 9.63
CA GLY A 195 6.61 -0.38 10.35
C GLY A 195 5.33 -0.19 11.17
N GLY A 196 4.66 -1.31 11.43
CA GLY A 196 3.30 -1.38 11.95
C GLY A 196 3.18 -1.45 13.48
N ARG A 197 4.18 -1.00 14.24
CA ARG A 197 4.12 -1.09 15.71
C ARG A 197 3.13 -0.07 16.27
N ALA A 198 2.15 -0.56 17.03
CA ALA A 198 1.14 0.17 17.79
C ALA A 198 1.71 0.96 19.00
N GLY A 199 2.98 1.37 18.96
CA GLY A 199 3.75 1.81 20.13
C GLY A 199 3.88 3.31 20.34
N GLY A 200 3.04 4.14 19.73
CA GLY A 200 3.06 5.58 19.96
C GLY A 200 2.24 6.30 18.92
N TRP A 201 1.41 7.26 19.34
CA TRP A 201 0.46 8.03 18.53
C TRP A 201 -0.63 7.17 17.84
N SER A 202 -1.72 7.01 18.59
CA SER A 202 -3.03 6.43 18.22
C SER A 202 -3.00 5.11 17.46
N ALA A 203 -2.71 4.03 18.18
CA ALA A 203 -3.13 2.69 17.77
C ALA A 203 -4.32 2.28 18.65
N VAL A 204 -5.48 2.10 18.03
CA VAL A 204 -6.62 1.47 18.70
C VAL A 204 -6.42 -0.03 18.57
N SER A 205 -5.80 -0.62 19.59
CA SER A 205 -5.65 -2.07 19.75
C SER A 205 -6.84 -2.57 20.55
N ASN A 206 -7.70 -3.38 19.94
CA ASN A 206 -8.68 -4.18 20.69
C ASN A 206 -8.02 -5.52 21.03
N HIS A 207 -7.57 -5.67 22.27
CA HIS A 207 -7.23 -6.98 22.81
C HIS A 207 -8.54 -7.74 23.02
N ILE A 208 -8.79 -8.76 22.20
CA ILE A 208 -9.75 -9.81 22.57
C ILE A 208 -8.96 -10.78 23.45
N VAL A 209 -9.35 -10.85 24.72
CA VAL A 209 -8.86 -11.82 25.73
C VAL A 209 -9.40 -13.21 25.38
#